data_AF-A0A8C7BZE9-F1
#
_entry.id   AF-A0A8C7BZE9-F1
#
_cell.length_a   1.000
_cell.length_b   1.000
_cell.length_c   1.000
_cell.angle_alpha   90.00
_cell.angle_beta   90.00
_cell.angle_gamma   90.00
#
_symmetry.space_group_name_H-M   'P 1'
#
loop_
_entity.id
_entity.type
_entity.pdbx_description
1 polymer ?
#
loop_
_entity_poly.entity_id
_entity_poly.type
_entity_poly.pdbx_seq_one_letter_code
_entity_poly.pdbx_strand_id
1 'polypeptide(L)'
;MDIYDMVEDLVNKFDNPNQRMSFITYSTEGHTLMKLTSDRNEIRDSLAELQNIVPSGATHMQEGFKMIPIVIISLTDGTLLPQPFEDTKFEAEESRRLGATVYSIGVKDYRKDQLLEIADSPDHVFSVDNGFKELRNILAAKSCIDITKVEPSSFCAGENYELMITGTGFNNAKKKDEVICKFIFSENKTVPTQAADHFLPFLCFRVVFVEVSLNNGINFISTGANITSKNCVSPRVRLQPPSWAVQNTYTEGAHTLGGKREG
;
A
#
# COMPACT_ATOMS: atom_id res chain seq x y z
N MET A 1 -8.03 -31.61 -6.05
CA MET A 1 -6.99 -30.57 -6.20
C MET A 1 -6.15 -30.64 -4.94
N ASP A 2 -4.84 -30.79 -5.09
CA ASP A 2 -3.92 -30.90 -3.96
C ASP A 2 -3.58 -29.50 -3.41
N ILE A 3 -3.25 -29.40 -2.12
CA ILE A 3 -2.74 -28.16 -1.50
C ILE A 3 -1.47 -27.71 -2.22
N TYR A 4 -0.61 -28.66 -2.61
CA TYR A 4 0.62 -28.37 -3.36
C TYR A 4 0.31 -27.62 -4.66
N ASP A 5 -0.56 -28.18 -5.52
CA ASP A 5 -0.91 -27.58 -6.82
C ASP A 5 -1.42 -26.15 -6.64
N MET A 6 -2.18 -25.92 -5.58
CA MET A 6 -2.72 -24.61 -5.24
C MET A 6 -1.64 -23.62 -4.82
N VAL A 7 -0.70 -24.03 -3.97
CA VAL A 7 0.40 -23.15 -3.55
C VAL A 7 1.31 -22.84 -4.74
N GLU A 8 1.66 -23.84 -5.56
CA GLU A 8 2.47 -23.67 -6.77
C GLU A 8 1.82 -22.65 -7.73
N ASP A 9 0.54 -22.80 -8.03
CA ASP A 9 -0.19 -21.89 -8.90
C ASP A 9 -0.26 -20.45 -8.35
N LEU A 10 -0.43 -20.28 -7.03
CA LEU A 10 -0.41 -18.97 -6.38
C LEU A 10 0.96 -18.31 -6.52
N VAL A 11 2.03 -19.06 -6.22
CA VAL A 11 3.41 -18.58 -6.33
C VAL A 11 3.75 -18.17 -7.75
N ASN A 12 3.32 -18.95 -8.74
CA ASN A 12 3.51 -18.64 -10.15
C ASN A 12 2.72 -17.41 -10.61
N LYS A 13 1.65 -17.03 -9.90
CA LYS A 13 0.88 -15.82 -10.19
C LYS A 13 1.54 -14.55 -9.62
N PHE A 14 2.35 -14.68 -8.58
CA PHE A 14 3.11 -13.60 -7.98
C PHE A 14 4.41 -13.35 -8.75
N ASP A 15 4.32 -12.56 -9.83
CA ASP A 15 5.40 -12.30 -10.79
C ASP A 15 6.31 -11.11 -10.42
N ASN A 16 5.94 -10.30 -9.43
CA ASN A 16 6.75 -9.15 -9.01
C ASN A 16 8.11 -9.61 -8.43
N PRO A 17 9.26 -9.21 -9.01
CA PRO A 17 10.58 -9.67 -8.58
C PRO A 17 10.96 -9.22 -7.17
N ASN A 18 10.36 -8.14 -6.66
CA ASN A 18 10.59 -7.63 -5.31
C ASN A 18 9.64 -8.24 -4.27
N GLN A 19 8.67 -9.04 -4.70
CA GLN A 19 7.75 -9.70 -3.80
C GLN A 19 8.49 -10.78 -3.02
N ARG A 20 8.38 -10.70 -1.70
CA ARG A 20 8.94 -11.71 -0.79
C ARG A 20 7.84 -12.62 -0.31
N MET A 21 8.14 -13.89 -0.14
CA MET A 21 7.24 -14.89 0.41
C MET A 21 7.97 -15.82 1.37
N SER A 22 7.20 -16.52 2.20
CA SER A 22 7.67 -17.50 3.18
C SER A 22 6.69 -18.67 3.16
N PHE A 23 7.19 -19.89 3.29
CA PHE A 23 6.35 -21.08 3.42
C PHE A 23 6.48 -21.63 4.84
N ILE A 24 5.34 -21.80 5.48
CA ILE A 24 5.23 -22.34 6.83
C ILE A 24 4.19 -23.44 6.79
N THR A 25 4.60 -24.64 7.19
CA THR A 25 3.70 -25.77 7.39
C THR A 25 3.40 -25.90 8.87
N TYR A 26 2.22 -26.39 9.20
CA TYR A 26 1.84 -26.64 10.59
C TYR A 26 1.26 -28.04 10.72
N SER A 27 1.47 -28.63 11.90
CA SER A 27 0.87 -29.89 12.31
C SER A 27 0.64 -29.85 13.82
N THR A 28 1.26 -30.73 14.60
CA THR A 28 1.40 -30.54 16.05
C THR A 28 2.33 -29.36 16.34
N GLU A 29 3.33 -29.15 15.50
CA GLU A 29 4.31 -28.06 15.58
C GLU A 29 4.35 -27.29 14.25
N GLY A 30 4.83 -26.04 14.30
CA GLY A 30 5.06 -25.20 13.12
C GLY A 30 6.47 -25.38 12.58
N HIS A 31 6.61 -25.44 11.26
CA HIS A 31 7.90 -25.52 10.58
C HIS A 31 7.99 -24.47 9.47
N THR A 32 8.95 -23.56 9.60
CA THR A 32 9.28 -22.59 8.55
C THR A 32 10.19 -23.26 7.53
N LEU A 33 9.62 -23.78 6.43
CA LEU A 33 10.39 -24.34 5.31
C LEU A 33 11.30 -23.29 4.68
N MET A 34 10.79 -22.08 4.56
CA MET A 34 11.50 -20.99 3.92
C MET A 34 11.19 -19.67 4.62
N LYS A 35 12.22 -18.96 5.06
CA LYS A 35 12.08 -17.60 5.60
C LYS A 35 11.67 -16.63 4.49
N LEU A 36 11.23 -15.44 4.88
CA LEU A 36 10.80 -14.41 3.93
C LEU A 36 11.95 -14.04 2.96
N THR A 37 11.81 -14.39 1.68
CA THR A 37 12.83 -14.19 0.64
C THR A 37 12.18 -13.76 -0.68
N SER A 38 12.91 -13.00 -1.50
CA SER A 38 12.55 -12.71 -2.89
C SER A 38 13.40 -13.53 -3.88
N ASP A 39 14.32 -14.37 -3.38
CA ASP A 39 15.15 -15.24 -4.24
C ASP A 39 14.27 -16.32 -4.87
N ARG A 40 14.14 -16.27 -6.20
CA ARG A 40 13.30 -17.19 -6.96
C ARG A 40 13.85 -18.61 -7.01
N ASN A 41 15.15 -18.81 -6.80
CA ASN A 41 15.71 -20.14 -6.66
C ASN A 41 15.32 -20.76 -5.32
N GLU A 42 15.46 -20.01 -4.22
CA GLU A 42 15.04 -20.47 -2.89
C GLU A 42 13.53 -20.79 -2.86
N ILE A 43 12.71 -19.94 -3.48
CA ILE A 43 11.26 -20.16 -3.60
C ILE A 43 10.94 -21.45 -4.37
N ARG A 44 11.61 -21.66 -5.51
CA ARG A 44 11.42 -22.86 -6.34
C ARG A 44 11.86 -24.13 -5.60
N ASP A 45 13.01 -24.10 -4.94
CA ASP A 45 13.52 -25.24 -4.19
C ASP A 45 12.63 -25.57 -2.98
N SER A 46 12.08 -24.56 -2.30
CA SER A 46 11.15 -24.74 -1.19
C SER A 46 9.77 -25.25 -1.63
N LEU A 47 9.30 -24.90 -2.84
CA LEU A 47 8.11 -25.53 -3.44
C LEU A 47 8.35 -27.03 -3.67
N ALA A 48 9.50 -27.40 -4.22
CA ALA A 48 9.85 -28.81 -4.41
C ALA A 48 9.93 -29.58 -3.08
N GLU A 49 10.42 -28.95 -2.01
CA GLU A 49 10.37 -29.52 -0.66
C GLU A 49 8.91 -29.70 -0.19
N LEU A 50 8.07 -28.68 -0.34
CA LEU A 50 6.66 -28.71 0.05
C LEU A 50 5.90 -29.87 -0.61
N GLN A 51 6.18 -30.18 -1.88
CA GLN A 51 5.54 -31.29 -2.61
C GLN A 51 5.75 -32.66 -1.94
N ASN A 52 6.88 -32.82 -1.23
CA ASN A 52 7.28 -34.08 -0.62
C ASN A 52 6.85 -34.21 0.85
N ILE A 53 6.19 -33.19 1.40
CA ILE A 53 5.71 -33.21 2.78
C ILE A 53 4.42 -34.03 2.87
N VAL A 54 4.44 -35.04 3.75
CA VAL A 54 3.24 -35.81 4.09
C VAL A 54 2.66 -35.24 5.38
N PRO A 55 1.44 -34.67 5.35
CA PRO A 55 0.79 -34.16 6.55
C PRO A 55 0.63 -35.28 7.59
N SER A 56 1.03 -35.02 8.83
CA SER A 56 0.86 -35.94 9.95
C SER A 56 0.78 -35.17 11.26
N GLY A 57 0.15 -35.73 12.29
CA GLY A 57 0.00 -35.08 13.59
C GLY A 57 -1.31 -34.29 13.75
N ALA A 58 -1.34 -33.38 14.71
CA ALA A 58 -2.50 -32.53 14.98
C ALA A 58 -2.63 -31.38 13.97
N THR A 59 -3.73 -30.61 14.05
CA THR A 59 -4.00 -29.48 13.15
C THR A 59 -3.87 -28.17 13.93
N HIS A 60 -2.66 -27.88 14.46
CA HIS A 60 -2.37 -26.67 15.21
C HIS A 60 -2.04 -25.50 14.28
N MET A 61 -3.05 -24.97 13.60
CA MET A 61 -2.88 -23.85 12.65
C MET A 61 -2.22 -22.63 13.29
N GLN A 62 -2.44 -22.39 14.59
CA GLN A 62 -1.81 -21.32 15.36
C GLN A 62 -0.28 -21.31 15.25
N GLU A 63 0.33 -22.48 15.07
CA GLU A 63 1.78 -22.59 14.93
C GLU A 63 2.31 -21.92 13.66
N GLY A 64 1.48 -21.83 12.61
CA GLY A 64 1.78 -21.12 11.37
C GLY A 64 1.67 -19.60 11.46
N PHE A 65 0.99 -19.06 12.49
CA PHE A 65 0.75 -17.62 12.67
C PHE A 65 1.81 -16.91 13.51
N LYS A 66 2.81 -17.63 14.03
CA LYS A 66 3.86 -17.05 14.90
C LYS A 66 4.83 -16.10 14.17
N MET A 67 4.73 -15.96 12.85
CA MET A 67 5.46 -14.95 12.07
C MET A 67 4.61 -13.70 11.87
N ILE A 68 5.25 -12.53 11.72
CA ILE A 68 4.57 -11.24 11.54
C ILE A 68 4.79 -10.72 10.09
N PRO A 69 4.15 -11.31 9.06
CA PRO A 69 4.17 -10.77 7.70
C PRO A 69 3.04 -9.74 7.51
N ILE A 70 3.11 -8.95 6.43
CA ILE A 70 2.05 -7.98 6.07
C ILE A 70 0.81 -8.70 5.50
N VAL A 71 0.99 -9.88 4.90
CA VAL A 71 -0.11 -10.69 4.37
C VAL A 71 0.09 -12.14 4.79
N ILE A 72 -0.97 -12.76 5.31
CA ILE A 72 -1.05 -14.19 5.65
C ILE A 72 -2.11 -14.82 4.77
N ILE A 73 -1.75 -15.89 4.05
CA ILE A 73 -2.72 -16.74 3.35
C ILE A 73 -2.70 -18.08 4.06
N SER A 74 -3.72 -18.35 4.87
CA SER A 74 -3.87 -19.62 5.60
C SER A 74 -4.68 -20.63 4.79
N LEU A 75 -4.23 -21.88 4.78
CA LEU A 75 -4.89 -22.99 4.11
C LEU A 75 -5.17 -24.10 5.12
N THR A 76 -6.33 -24.72 5.04
CA THR A 76 -6.67 -25.95 5.78
C THR A 76 -7.53 -26.88 4.94
N ASP A 77 -7.25 -28.18 5.00
CA ASP A 77 -8.07 -29.23 4.42
C ASP A 77 -9.07 -29.85 5.40
N GLY A 78 -9.09 -29.41 6.65
CA GLY A 78 -9.92 -29.98 7.70
C GLY A 78 -10.47 -28.98 8.70
N THR A 79 -11.33 -29.49 9.56
CA THR A 79 -11.92 -28.76 10.68
C THR A 79 -10.91 -28.70 11.82
N LEU A 80 -10.69 -27.49 12.36
CA LEU A 80 -9.85 -27.33 13.54
C LEU A 80 -10.60 -27.85 14.77
N LEU A 81 -9.91 -28.55 15.66
CA LEU A 81 -10.46 -28.94 16.96
C LEU A 81 -10.73 -27.70 17.83
N PRO A 82 -11.62 -27.78 18.84
CA PRO A 82 -12.02 -26.60 19.61
C PRO A 82 -10.87 -25.78 20.21
N GLN A 83 -9.87 -26.42 20.84
CA GLN A 83 -8.75 -25.70 21.43
C GLN A 83 -7.80 -25.08 20.38
N PRO A 84 -7.30 -25.84 19.38
CA PRO A 84 -6.51 -25.24 18.30
C PRO A 84 -7.23 -24.12 17.55
N PHE A 85 -8.56 -24.19 17.43
CA PHE A 85 -9.35 -23.14 16.82
C PHE A 85 -9.30 -21.83 17.63
N GLU A 86 -9.50 -21.90 18.95
CA GLU A 86 -9.40 -20.72 19.80
C GLU A 86 -7.98 -20.14 19.82
N ASP A 87 -6.95 -20.99 19.87
CA ASP A 87 -5.56 -20.54 19.81
C ASP A 87 -5.26 -19.86 18.46
N THR A 88 -5.80 -20.40 17.36
CA THR A 88 -5.63 -19.82 16.02
C THR A 88 -6.32 -18.46 15.90
N LYS A 89 -7.51 -18.30 16.50
CA LYS A 89 -8.20 -17.01 16.54
C LYS A 89 -7.35 -15.96 17.25
N PHE A 90 -6.74 -16.33 18.38
CA PHE A 90 -5.87 -15.44 19.13
C PHE A 90 -4.67 -14.98 18.30
N GLU A 91 -3.93 -15.90 17.67
CA GLU A 91 -2.77 -15.55 16.86
C GLU A 91 -3.14 -14.77 15.58
N ALA A 92 -4.29 -15.08 14.98
CA ALA A 92 -4.82 -14.33 13.85
C ALA A 92 -5.22 -12.90 14.25
N GLU A 93 -5.82 -12.72 15.43
CA GLU A 93 -6.14 -11.40 15.97
C GLU A 93 -4.88 -10.58 16.22
N GLU A 94 -3.85 -11.17 16.83
CA GLU A 94 -2.58 -10.50 17.08
C GLU A 94 -1.88 -10.11 15.77
N SER A 95 -1.89 -11.00 14.77
CA SER A 95 -1.38 -10.71 13.42
C SER A 95 -2.09 -9.50 12.79
N ARG A 96 -3.42 -9.44 12.87
CA ARG A 96 -4.21 -8.30 12.36
C ARG A 96 -3.93 -7.02 13.12
N ARG A 97 -3.74 -7.10 14.44
CA ARG A 97 -3.37 -5.95 15.29
C ARG A 97 -2.00 -5.38 14.90
N LEU A 98 -1.09 -6.23 14.45
CA LEU A 98 0.22 -5.86 13.89
C LEU A 98 0.14 -5.42 12.41
N GLY A 99 -1.08 -5.36 11.86
CA GLY A 99 -1.37 -4.83 10.55
C GLY A 99 -1.27 -5.83 9.41
N ALA A 100 -1.23 -7.13 9.71
CA ALA A 100 -1.32 -8.18 8.70
C ALA A 100 -2.75 -8.32 8.15
N THR A 101 -2.88 -8.52 6.85
CA THR A 101 -4.14 -8.98 6.24
C THR A 101 -4.16 -10.50 6.19
N VAL A 102 -5.18 -11.13 6.80
CA VAL A 102 -5.32 -12.59 6.85
C VAL A 102 -6.40 -13.05 5.86
N TYR A 103 -6.01 -13.86 4.89
CA TYR A 103 -6.89 -14.60 4.00
C TYR A 103 -6.95 -16.06 4.44
N SER A 104 -8.13 -16.68 4.41
CA SER A 104 -8.30 -18.07 4.85
C SER A 104 -9.00 -18.92 3.79
N ILE A 105 -8.41 -20.07 3.47
CA ILE A 105 -8.81 -20.89 2.33
C ILE A 105 -9.13 -22.31 2.78
N GLY A 106 -10.34 -22.73 2.45
CA GLY A 106 -10.86 -24.06 2.66
C GLY A 106 -10.56 -25.03 1.51
N VAL A 107 -9.80 -26.05 1.85
CA VAL A 107 -9.43 -27.30 1.14
C VAL A 107 -10.58 -28.26 0.80
N LYS A 108 -11.06 -28.88 1.86
CA LYS A 108 -11.88 -30.10 1.83
C LYS A 108 -12.87 -30.10 2.99
N ASP A 109 -12.59 -30.78 4.09
CA ASP A 109 -13.51 -30.98 5.22
C ASP A 109 -13.42 -29.82 6.24
N TYR A 110 -13.27 -28.59 5.74
CA TYR A 110 -13.13 -27.39 6.55
C TYR A 110 -14.50 -26.86 7.01
N ARG A 111 -14.49 -26.09 8.10
CA ARG A 111 -15.67 -25.37 8.59
C ARG A 111 -15.61 -23.90 8.20
N LYS A 112 -16.59 -23.45 7.40
CA LYS A 112 -16.64 -22.07 6.90
C LYS A 112 -16.71 -21.03 8.03
N ASP A 113 -17.42 -21.33 9.11
CA ASP A 113 -17.52 -20.46 10.28
C ASP A 113 -16.19 -20.32 11.01
N GLN A 114 -15.34 -21.36 11.03
CA GLN A 114 -13.98 -21.23 11.56
C GLN A 114 -13.13 -20.28 10.71
N LEU A 115 -13.20 -20.41 9.38
CA LEU A 115 -12.45 -19.52 8.49
C LEU A 115 -12.89 -18.06 8.60
N LEU A 116 -14.19 -17.81 8.84
CA LEU A 116 -14.72 -16.44 9.03
C LEU A 116 -14.17 -15.75 10.26
N GLU A 117 -13.85 -16.48 11.33
CA GLU A 117 -13.27 -15.93 12.56
C GLU A 117 -11.75 -15.76 12.47
N ILE A 118 -11.09 -16.54 11.61
CA ILE A 118 -9.64 -16.49 11.39
C ILE A 118 -9.27 -15.41 10.36
N ALA A 119 -10.05 -15.28 9.29
CA ALA A 119 -9.78 -14.31 8.25
C ALA A 119 -9.96 -12.86 8.74
N ASP A 120 -9.43 -11.91 7.99
CA ASP A 120 -9.51 -10.49 8.34
C ASP A 120 -10.90 -9.86 8.07
N SER A 121 -11.64 -10.43 7.11
CA SER A 121 -13.05 -10.09 6.83
C SER A 121 -13.75 -11.27 6.11
N PRO A 122 -15.09 -11.26 6.00
CA PRO A 122 -15.81 -12.27 5.22
C PRO A 122 -15.38 -12.35 3.75
N ASP A 123 -14.94 -11.23 3.17
CA ASP A 123 -14.45 -11.15 1.79
C ASP A 123 -13.02 -11.72 1.61
N HIS A 124 -12.40 -12.14 2.71
CA HIS A 124 -11.08 -12.77 2.77
C HIS A 124 -11.17 -14.29 3.01
N VAL A 125 -12.39 -14.85 3.06
CA VAL A 125 -12.63 -16.29 3.15
C VAL A 125 -12.91 -16.86 1.78
N PHE A 126 -12.21 -17.94 1.45
CA PHE A 126 -12.37 -18.61 0.18
C PHE A 126 -12.50 -20.11 0.33
N SER A 127 -13.14 -20.74 -0.66
CA SER A 127 -13.23 -22.18 -0.76
C SER A 127 -12.80 -22.63 -2.14
N VAL A 128 -12.12 -23.77 -2.19
CA VAL A 128 -11.66 -24.34 -3.46
C VAL A 128 -12.83 -24.92 -4.28
N ASP A 129 -13.97 -25.23 -3.61
CA ASP A 129 -15.23 -25.68 -4.23
C ASP A 129 -15.78 -24.68 -5.27
N ASN A 130 -15.46 -23.40 -5.12
CA ASN A 130 -15.94 -22.34 -6.01
C ASN A 130 -15.03 -22.08 -7.23
N GLY A 131 -14.02 -22.93 -7.47
CA GLY A 131 -13.15 -22.82 -8.63
C GLY A 131 -11.84 -22.10 -8.33
N PHE A 132 -10.77 -22.88 -8.17
CA PHE A 132 -9.45 -22.39 -7.80
C PHE A 132 -8.85 -21.33 -8.75
N LYS A 133 -9.16 -21.39 -10.06
CA LYS A 133 -8.64 -20.42 -11.03
C LYS A 133 -9.12 -18.98 -10.76
N GLU A 134 -10.36 -18.82 -10.33
CA GLU A 134 -10.92 -17.50 -9.96
C GLU A 134 -10.34 -17.05 -8.62
N LEU A 135 -10.25 -17.97 -7.68
CA LEU A 135 -9.65 -17.74 -6.36
C LEU A 135 -8.22 -17.19 -6.48
N ARG A 136 -7.39 -17.79 -7.33
CA ARG A 136 -6.01 -17.32 -7.57
C ARG A 136 -5.97 -15.87 -8.09
N ASN A 137 -6.85 -15.50 -9.02
CA ASN A 137 -6.88 -14.14 -9.56
C ASN A 137 -7.33 -13.14 -8.49
N ILE A 138 -8.33 -13.50 -7.68
CA ILE A 138 -8.82 -12.65 -6.59
C ILE A 138 -7.73 -12.49 -5.53
N LEU A 139 -7.10 -13.60 -5.11
CA LEU A 139 -6.03 -13.57 -4.11
C LEU A 139 -4.85 -12.76 -4.61
N ALA A 140 -4.39 -12.94 -5.85
CA ALA A 140 -3.31 -12.14 -6.39
C ALA A 140 -3.64 -10.64 -6.40
N ALA A 141 -4.85 -10.27 -6.83
CA ALA A 141 -5.29 -8.88 -6.88
C ALA A 141 -5.48 -8.25 -5.49
N LYS A 142 -5.90 -9.05 -4.50
CA LYS A 142 -6.11 -8.59 -3.12
C LYS A 142 -4.80 -8.58 -2.31
N SER A 143 -4.02 -9.64 -2.34
CA SER A 143 -2.80 -9.77 -1.53
C SER A 143 -1.62 -8.93 -2.04
N CYS A 144 -1.57 -8.60 -3.34
CA CYS A 144 -0.58 -7.66 -3.87
C CYS A 144 -1.07 -6.24 -3.68
N ILE A 145 -0.54 -5.56 -2.66
CA ILE A 145 -0.86 -4.17 -2.39
C ILE A 145 0.24 -3.29 -2.97
N ASP A 146 -0.13 -2.45 -3.94
CA ASP A 146 0.81 -1.59 -4.67
C ASP A 146 0.11 -0.30 -5.12
N ILE A 147 0.85 0.81 -5.18
CA ILE A 147 0.42 2.06 -5.80
C ILE A 147 0.80 2.00 -7.28
N THR A 148 -0.19 1.82 -8.15
CA THR A 148 0.01 1.70 -9.60
C THR A 148 0.10 3.05 -10.30
N LYS A 149 -0.60 4.07 -9.79
CA LYS A 149 -0.69 5.37 -10.45
C LYS A 149 -1.05 6.48 -9.45
N VAL A 150 -0.51 7.66 -9.68
CA VAL A 150 -0.88 8.89 -8.97
C VAL A 150 -1.11 9.99 -10.01
N GLU A 151 -2.30 10.60 -9.99
CA GLU A 151 -2.70 11.66 -10.92
C GLU A 151 -3.29 12.89 -10.21
N PRO A 152 -2.92 14.12 -10.63
CA PRO A 152 -1.94 14.42 -11.68
C PRO A 152 -0.49 14.18 -11.22
N SER A 153 0.41 13.82 -12.14
CA SER A 153 1.83 13.63 -11.83
C SER A 153 2.58 14.93 -11.52
N SER A 154 1.98 16.08 -11.85
CA SER A 154 2.50 17.40 -11.47
C SER A 154 1.38 18.42 -11.25
N PHE A 155 1.65 19.38 -10.36
CA PHE A 155 0.70 20.43 -10.00
C PHE A 155 1.38 21.79 -9.88
N CYS A 156 0.63 22.88 -10.00
CA CYS A 156 1.13 24.24 -9.83
C CYS A 156 1.18 24.61 -8.34
N ALA A 157 2.30 25.15 -7.88
CA ALA A 157 2.41 25.61 -6.49
C ALA A 157 1.39 26.72 -6.18
N GLY A 158 0.69 26.61 -5.04
CA GLY A 158 -0.28 27.60 -4.60
C GLY A 158 -1.73 27.37 -5.07
N GLU A 159 -1.97 26.32 -5.85
CA GLU A 159 -3.31 25.92 -6.29
C GLU A 159 -3.80 24.64 -5.57
N ASN A 160 -5.11 24.47 -5.50
CA ASN A 160 -5.74 23.26 -4.94
C ASN A 160 -5.93 22.21 -6.03
N TYR A 161 -5.59 20.97 -5.71
CA TYR A 161 -5.75 19.83 -6.61
C TYR A 161 -6.36 18.66 -5.83
N GLU A 162 -7.26 17.94 -6.49
CA GLU A 162 -7.68 16.62 -6.04
C GLU A 162 -6.68 15.60 -6.59
N LEU A 163 -6.18 14.73 -5.71
CA LEU A 163 -5.23 13.69 -6.08
C LEU A 163 -5.96 12.35 -6.20
N MET A 164 -5.88 11.74 -7.37
CA MET A 164 -6.37 10.38 -7.60
C MET A 164 -5.21 9.41 -7.47
N ILE A 165 -5.27 8.54 -6.45
CA ILE A 165 -4.31 7.46 -6.25
C ILE A 165 -5.00 6.16 -6.64
N THR A 166 -4.40 5.42 -7.57
CA THR A 166 -4.89 4.12 -8.01
C THR A 166 -3.88 3.04 -7.65
N GLY A 167 -4.35 1.94 -7.09
CA GLY A 167 -3.51 0.83 -6.65
C GLY A 167 -4.22 -0.51 -6.67
N THR A 168 -3.45 -1.59 -6.59
CA THR A 168 -3.97 -2.94 -6.36
C THR A 168 -4.09 -3.18 -4.86
N GLY A 169 -5.02 -4.07 -4.46
CA GLY A 169 -5.25 -4.39 -3.04
C GLY A 169 -5.90 -3.28 -2.19
N PHE A 170 -6.23 -2.11 -2.74
CA PHE A 170 -6.84 -1.00 -1.99
C PHE A 170 -8.24 -1.33 -1.44
N ASN A 171 -8.89 -2.34 -2.00
CA ASN A 171 -10.15 -2.91 -1.50
C ASN A 171 -9.98 -3.76 -0.22
N ASN A 172 -8.76 -3.96 0.27
CA ASN A 172 -8.52 -4.60 1.57
C ASN A 172 -8.83 -3.68 2.76
N ALA A 173 -8.97 -2.36 2.54
CA ALA A 173 -9.37 -1.45 3.60
C ALA A 173 -10.78 -1.82 4.09
N LYS A 174 -10.93 -2.06 5.40
CA LYS A 174 -12.22 -2.47 5.99
C LYS A 174 -13.25 -1.36 5.87
N LYS A 175 -12.78 -0.12 5.99
CA LYS A 175 -13.59 1.08 5.87
C LYS A 175 -12.82 2.16 5.12
N LYS A 176 -13.56 3.05 4.45
CA LYS A 176 -12.97 4.14 3.66
C LYS A 176 -12.17 5.12 4.53
N ASP A 177 -12.58 5.33 5.77
CA ASP A 177 -11.93 6.21 6.75
C ASP A 177 -10.64 5.63 7.34
N GLU A 178 -10.36 4.34 7.14
CA GLU A 178 -9.08 3.73 7.53
C GLU A 178 -7.98 3.95 6.48
N VAL A 179 -8.33 4.47 5.29
CA VAL A 179 -7.38 4.76 4.21
C VAL A 179 -6.70 6.10 4.47
N ILE A 180 -5.39 6.06 4.75
CA ILE A 180 -4.59 7.26 5.02
C ILE A 180 -3.54 7.43 3.93
N CYS A 181 -3.53 8.59 3.29
CA CYS A 181 -2.47 8.99 2.36
C CYS A 181 -1.48 9.89 3.08
N LYS A 182 -0.21 9.47 3.14
CA LYS A 182 0.88 10.22 3.75
C LYS A 182 1.77 10.80 2.66
N PHE A 183 1.98 12.11 2.73
CA PHE A 183 2.78 12.86 1.78
C PHE A 183 4.14 13.19 2.39
N ILE A 184 5.20 12.72 1.75
CA ILE A 184 6.59 12.93 2.18
C ILE A 184 7.27 13.87 1.20
N PHE A 185 7.65 15.05 1.66
CA PHE A 185 8.32 16.05 0.83
C PHE A 185 9.82 15.81 0.81
N SER A 186 10.47 16.00 -0.35
CA SER A 186 11.91 15.77 -0.57
C SER A 186 12.88 16.52 0.36
N GLU A 187 12.40 17.45 1.19
CA GLU A 187 13.16 18.13 2.24
C GLU A 187 12.93 17.56 3.66
N ASN A 188 12.49 16.29 3.79
CA ASN A 188 12.23 15.59 5.05
C ASN A 188 11.15 16.22 5.96
N LYS A 189 10.20 16.98 5.41
CA LYS A 189 8.98 17.36 6.13
C LYS A 189 7.88 16.37 5.78
N THR A 190 7.23 15.79 6.79
CA THR A 190 6.07 14.89 6.62
C THR A 190 4.81 15.60 7.08
N VAL A 191 3.76 15.59 6.25
CA VAL A 191 2.43 16.09 6.64
C VAL A 191 1.44 14.92 6.57
N PRO A 192 0.94 14.41 7.71
CA PRO A 192 -0.16 13.46 7.72
C PRO A 192 -1.47 14.22 7.51
N THR A 193 -2.17 13.97 6.40
CA THR A 193 -3.52 14.50 6.16
C THR A 193 -4.52 13.35 6.24
N GLN A 194 -5.47 13.44 7.19
CA GLN A 194 -6.74 12.74 7.01
C GLN A 194 -7.46 13.41 5.82
N ALA A 195 -8.24 12.64 5.07
CA ALA A 195 -8.93 13.12 3.87
C ALA A 195 -10.00 14.18 4.19
N ALA A 196 -9.58 15.41 4.54
CA ALA A 196 -10.35 16.65 4.54
C ALA A 196 -9.40 17.84 4.84
N ASP A 197 -9.42 18.82 3.93
CA ASP A 197 -9.02 20.23 4.07
C ASP A 197 -7.54 20.70 4.06
N HIS A 198 -7.19 21.21 2.87
CA HIS A 198 -6.68 22.55 2.52
C HIS A 198 -5.37 23.13 3.12
N PHE A 199 -4.58 23.69 2.18
CA PHE A 199 -3.41 24.60 2.27
C PHE A 199 -2.00 23.97 2.18
N LEU A 200 -1.45 23.93 0.96
CA LEU A 200 0.00 23.78 0.70
C LEU A 200 0.57 24.91 -0.20
N PRO A 201 0.52 26.19 0.22
CA PRO A 201 0.91 27.32 -0.62
C PRO A 201 2.42 27.52 -0.89
N PHE A 202 3.32 26.64 -0.40
CA PHE A 202 4.78 26.87 -0.45
C PHE A 202 5.62 25.80 -1.19
N LEU A 203 5.03 25.01 -2.08
CA LEU A 203 5.67 23.80 -2.62
C LEU A 203 6.50 23.92 -3.91
N CYS A 204 6.84 25.12 -4.40
CA CYS A 204 7.60 25.25 -5.66
C CYS A 204 8.85 24.34 -5.68
N PHE A 205 8.99 23.51 -6.74
CA PHE A 205 10.14 22.64 -7.01
C PHE A 205 10.38 21.46 -6.05
N ARG A 206 9.31 20.90 -5.47
CA ARG A 206 9.42 19.74 -4.56
C ARG A 206 8.88 18.47 -5.20
N VAL A 207 9.57 17.36 -4.93
CA VAL A 207 9.05 16.01 -5.18
C VAL A 207 8.32 15.57 -3.91
N VAL A 208 7.10 15.08 -4.07
CA VAL A 208 6.28 14.55 -2.98
C VAL A 208 6.10 13.06 -3.22
N PHE A 209 6.64 12.24 -2.32
CA PHE A 209 6.38 10.81 -2.31
C PHE A 209 5.06 10.54 -1.62
N VAL A 210 4.32 9.57 -2.16
CA VAL A 210 3.02 9.16 -1.65
C VAL A 210 3.18 7.79 -1.01
N GLU A 211 2.77 7.70 0.25
CA GLU A 211 2.59 6.44 0.95
C GLU A 211 1.10 6.25 1.26
N VAL A 212 0.59 5.03 1.12
CA VAL A 212 -0.82 4.72 1.41
C VAL A 212 -0.88 3.70 2.53
N SER A 213 -1.70 3.95 3.53
CA SER A 213 -2.10 2.97 4.53
C SER A 213 -3.55 2.57 4.29
N LEU A 214 -3.82 1.26 4.39
CA LEU A 214 -5.18 0.70 4.30
C LEU A 214 -5.72 0.26 5.67
N ASN A 215 -4.95 0.48 6.74
CA ASN A 215 -5.19 -0.05 8.07
C ASN A 215 -4.97 1.02 9.14
N ASN A 216 -5.49 2.23 8.90
CA ASN A 216 -5.46 3.36 9.84
C ASN A 216 -4.04 3.76 10.30
N GLY A 217 -3.07 3.71 9.39
CA GLY A 217 -1.71 4.18 9.62
C GLY A 217 -0.79 3.18 10.32
N ILE A 218 -1.19 1.92 10.51
CA ILE A 218 -0.33 0.89 11.10
C ILE A 218 0.81 0.55 10.13
N ASN A 219 0.48 0.24 8.87
CA ASN A 219 1.44 -0.03 7.81
C ASN A 219 1.25 0.95 6.66
N PHE A 220 2.37 1.34 6.03
CA PHE A 220 2.39 2.21 4.86
C PHE A 220 3.00 1.49 3.67
N ILE A 221 2.26 1.43 2.57
CA ILE A 221 2.73 0.98 1.26
C ILE A 221 3.47 2.14 0.59
N SER A 222 4.74 1.92 0.27
CA SER A 222 5.61 2.90 -0.38
C SER A 222 6.27 2.25 -1.60
N THR A 223 5.88 2.69 -2.80
CA THR A 223 6.37 2.11 -4.07
C THR A 223 7.16 3.12 -4.90
N GLY A 224 7.57 4.23 -4.27
CA GLY A 224 8.32 5.30 -4.92
C GLY A 224 7.47 6.22 -5.81
N ALA A 225 6.15 5.99 -5.85
CA ALA A 225 5.20 6.87 -6.52
C ALA A 225 5.35 8.30 -6.00
N ASN A 226 5.52 9.24 -6.92
CA ASN A 226 5.76 10.64 -6.59
C ASN A 226 5.02 11.59 -7.53
N ILE A 227 4.83 12.80 -7.03
CA ILE A 227 4.28 13.94 -7.77
C ILE A 227 5.24 15.11 -7.67
N THR A 228 5.30 15.92 -8.74
CA THR A 228 6.21 17.05 -8.84
C THR A 228 5.46 18.38 -8.81
N SER A 229 5.85 19.28 -7.91
CA SER A 229 5.33 20.66 -7.92
C SER A 229 6.10 21.52 -8.92
N LYS A 230 5.37 22.29 -9.74
CA LYS A 230 5.91 23.21 -10.76
C LYS A 230 5.50 24.66 -10.47
N ASN A 231 6.32 25.59 -10.97
CA ASN A 231 5.93 26.99 -11.06
C ASN A 231 5.20 27.20 -12.40
N CYS A 232 3.90 27.50 -12.31
CA CYS A 232 3.05 27.74 -13.47
C CYS A 232 2.74 29.22 -13.71
N VAL A 233 3.44 30.13 -13.03
CA VAL A 233 3.28 31.57 -13.26
C VAL A 233 3.64 31.83 -14.71
N SER A 234 2.62 32.07 -15.53
CA SER A 234 2.79 32.47 -16.92
C SER A 234 3.63 33.76 -16.97
N PRO A 235 4.58 33.91 -17.91
CA PRO A 235 5.22 35.19 -18.11
C PRO A 235 4.10 36.18 -18.41
N ARG A 236 3.90 37.11 -17.46
CA ARG A 236 2.82 38.09 -17.41
C ARG A 236 2.36 38.44 -18.82
N VAL A 237 1.06 38.26 -19.11
CA VAL A 237 0.39 39.17 -20.04
C VAL A 237 0.84 40.54 -19.56
N ARG A 238 1.69 41.22 -20.34
CA ARG A 238 1.91 42.65 -20.14
C ARG A 238 0.51 43.20 -20.30
N LEU A 239 -0.15 43.53 -19.19
CA LEU A 239 -1.26 44.47 -19.22
C LEU A 239 -0.63 45.69 -19.89
N GLN A 240 -0.85 45.84 -21.19
CA GLN A 240 -0.64 47.12 -21.82
C GLN A 240 -1.48 48.07 -20.99
N PRO A 241 -0.89 49.13 -20.39
CA PRO A 241 -1.70 50.12 -19.74
C PRO A 241 -2.74 50.59 -20.77
N PRO A 242 -4.03 50.68 -20.39
CA PRO A 242 -5.06 51.10 -21.32
C PRO A 242 -4.66 52.47 -21.92
N SER A 243 -5.02 52.71 -23.18
CA SER A 243 -4.56 53.84 -24.01
C SER A 243 -4.82 55.24 -23.44
N TRP A 244 -5.49 55.35 -22.29
CA TRP A 244 -5.71 56.60 -21.56
C TRP A 244 -4.66 56.87 -20.46
N ALA A 245 -3.81 55.91 -20.09
CA ALA A 245 -2.80 56.07 -19.05
C ALA A 245 -1.47 56.68 -19.55
N VAL A 246 -1.40 57.10 -20.81
CA VAL A 246 -0.27 57.87 -21.36
C VAL A 246 -0.74 59.28 -21.66
N GLN A 247 -0.95 60.08 -20.62
CA GLN A 247 -0.97 61.54 -20.72
C GLN A 247 -0.64 62.15 -19.36
N ASN A 248 0.65 62.38 -19.15
CA ASN A 248 1.22 63.61 -18.58
C ASN A 248 2.74 63.45 -18.52
N THR A 249 3.36 63.65 -19.69
CA THR A 249 4.76 64.03 -19.77
C THR A 249 4.90 65.44 -19.18
N TYR A 250 5.41 65.53 -17.95
CA TYR A 250 6.16 66.71 -17.51
C TYR A 250 7.64 66.33 -17.52
N THR A 251 8.31 66.65 -18.62
CA THR A 251 9.72 67.06 -18.63
C THR A 251 9.75 68.47 -18.00
N GLU A 252 10.65 68.85 -17.09
CA GLU A 252 12.09 68.96 -17.27
C GLU A 252 12.78 69.00 -15.89
N GLY A 253 13.97 68.42 -15.81
CA GLY A 253 14.90 68.65 -14.72
C GLY A 253 16.32 68.51 -15.26
N ALA A 254 16.83 69.57 -15.87
CA ALA A 254 18.23 69.66 -16.24
C ALA A 254 18.75 71.11 -16.09
N HIS A 255 19.81 71.24 -15.29
CA HIS A 255 20.83 72.30 -15.26
C HIS A 255 20.45 73.63 -14.58
N THR A 256 21.30 74.34 -13.82
CA THR A 256 22.72 74.26 -13.42
C THR A 256 23.01 75.41 -12.43
N LEU A 257 24.23 75.44 -11.87
CA LEU A 257 24.96 76.58 -11.23
C LEU A 257 24.50 76.88 -9.79
N GLY A 258 25.36 77.09 -8.81
CA GLY A 258 26.77 77.44 -8.76
C GLY A 258 26.95 78.15 -7.41
N GLY A 259 28.00 77.82 -6.66
CA GLY A 259 28.19 78.37 -5.32
C GLY A 259 28.51 79.87 -5.29
N LYS A 260 28.19 80.54 -4.16
CA LYS A 260 29.13 81.38 -3.39
C LYS A 260 28.49 81.92 -2.10
N ARG A 261 29.15 81.57 -1.00
CA ARG A 261 29.57 82.32 0.21
C ARG A 261 28.76 83.50 0.79
N GLU A 262 28.72 83.41 2.13
CA GLU A 262 28.96 84.44 3.16
C GLU A 262 27.84 85.42 3.53
N GLY A 263 27.62 85.50 4.84
CA GLY A 263 26.63 86.29 5.57
C GLY A 263 26.26 85.58 6.86
#